data_AF-A0A923DZX7-F1
#
_entry.id   AF-A0A923DZX7-F1
#
_cell.length_a   1.000
_cell.length_b   1.000
_cell.length_c   1.000
_cell.angle_alpha   90.00
_cell.angle_beta   90.00
_cell.angle_gamma   90.00
#
_symmetry.space_group_name_H-M   'P 1'
#
loop_
_entity.id
_entity.type
_entity.pdbx_description
1 polymer ?
#
loop_
_entity_poly.entity_id
_entity_poly.type
_entity_poly.pdbx_seq_one_letter_code
_entity_poly.pdbx_strand_id
1 'polypeptide(L)' 'MKKHSKEQIEATANSIMEHFIPKDAAEQKLSFHFTIPPSSNYKVSYEKDAKGNWAFKDYEVDEK' A
#
# COMPACT_ATOMS: atom_id res chain seq x y z
N MET A 1 -15.11 -10.51 12.95
CA MET A 1 -14.95 -9.41 11.96
C MET A 1 -14.06 -9.95 10.84
N LYS A 2 -14.54 -9.99 9.59
CA LYS A 2 -13.74 -10.47 8.46
C LYS A 2 -12.70 -9.41 8.14
N LYS A 3 -11.52 -9.47 8.78
CA LYS A 3 -10.36 -8.69 8.35
C LYS A 3 -10.03 -9.12 6.92
N HIS A 4 -9.93 -8.18 5.98
CA HIS A 4 -9.49 -8.50 4.62
C HIS A 4 -8.15 -9.23 4.71
N SER A 5 -8.00 -10.33 3.95
CA SER A 5 -6.74 -11.06 3.90
C SER A 5 -5.64 -10.14 3.37
N LYS A 6 -4.40 -10.36 3.81
CA LYS A 6 -3.22 -9.65 3.30
C LYS A 6 -3.22 -9.59 1.77
N GLU A 7 -3.56 -10.70 1.11
CA GLU A 7 -3.64 -10.79 -0.35
C GLU A 7 -4.62 -9.79 -0.97
N GLN A 8 -5.78 -9.54 -0.35
CA GLN A 8 -6.73 -8.54 -0.86
C GLN A 8 -6.21 -7.11 -0.69
N ILE A 9 -5.57 -6.83 0.44
CA ILE A 9 -4.99 -5.53 0.75
C ILE A 9 -3.85 -5.25 -0.23
N GLU A 10 -2.95 -6.23 -0.42
CA GLU A 10 -1.82 -6.15 -1.33
C GLU A 10 -2.28 -6.04 -2.79
N ALA A 11 -3.27 -6.82 -3.23
CA ALA A 11 -3.82 -6.72 -4.58
C ALA A 11 -4.46 -5.36 -4.85
N THR A 12 -5.24 -4.84 -3.90
CA THR A 12 -5.85 -3.51 -4.01
C THR A 12 -4.79 -2.42 -4.02
N ALA A 13 -3.83 -2.49 -3.10
CA ALA A 13 -2.74 -1.55 -3.00
C ALA A 13 -1.88 -1.55 -4.26
N ASN A 14 -1.50 -2.71 -4.81
CA ASN A 14 -0.76 -2.81 -6.05
C ASN A 14 -1.55 -2.26 -7.25
N SER A 15 -2.88 -2.43 -7.26
CA SER A 15 -3.73 -1.89 -8.34
C SER A 15 -3.80 -0.36 -8.34
N ILE A 16 -3.55 0.30 -7.21
CA ILE A 16 -3.60 1.76 -7.11
C ILE A 16 -2.22 2.40 -6.90
N MET A 17 -1.21 1.62 -6.51
CA MET A 17 0.12 2.12 -6.13
C MET A 17 0.72 2.97 -7.23
N GLU A 18 0.51 2.61 -8.50
CA GLU A 18 1.03 3.32 -9.66
C GLU A 18 0.61 4.79 -9.70
N HIS A 19 -0.54 5.13 -9.14
CA HIS A 19 -1.02 6.50 -9.00
C HIS A 19 -0.41 7.25 -7.82
N PHE A 20 0.12 6.53 -6.83
CA PHE A 20 0.77 7.09 -5.65
C PHE A 20 2.30 7.12 -5.75
N ILE A 21 2.91 6.45 -6.74
CA ILE A 21 4.37 6.47 -6.93
C ILE A 21 4.85 7.93 -7.05
N PRO A 22 5.75 8.39 -6.16
CA PRO A 22 6.27 9.75 -6.24
C PRO A 22 7.00 9.96 -7.56
N LYS A 23 6.83 11.16 -8.13
CA LYS A 23 7.55 11.57 -9.35
C LYS A 23 9.06 11.70 -9.11
N ASP A 24 9.45 11.89 -7.85
CA ASP A 24 10.83 12.00 -7.47
C ASP A 24 11.49 10.61 -7.41
N ALA A 25 12.50 10.39 -8.26
CA ALA A 25 13.17 9.11 -8.36
C ALA A 25 14.08 8.79 -7.16
N ALA A 26 14.39 9.78 -6.31
CA ALA A 26 15.19 9.60 -5.09
C ALA A 26 14.36 9.12 -3.90
N GLU A 27 13.03 9.18 -3.99
CA GLU A 27 12.14 8.59 -2.99
C GLU A 27 12.29 7.07 -3.00
N GLN A 28 12.67 6.55 -1.84
CA GLN A 28 12.84 5.11 -1.60
C GLN A 28 11.70 4.52 -0.78
N LYS A 29 10.76 5.36 -0.33
CA LYS A 29 9.63 4.95 0.51
C LYS A 29 8.35 5.54 -0.06
N LEU A 30 7.32 4.72 -0.16
CA LEU A 30 5.99 5.09 -0.60
C LEU A 30 5.02 4.61 0.48
N SER A 31 4.15 5.50 0.95
CA SER A 31 3.08 5.07 1.85
C SER A 31 1.80 5.85 1.57
N PHE A 32 0.68 5.13 1.55
CA PHE A 32 -0.62 5.72 1.27
C PHE A 32 -1.72 4.99 2.03
N HIS A 33 -2.82 5.70 2.26
CA HIS A 33 -4.01 5.18 2.90
C HIS A 33 -5.07 4.91 1.84
N PHE A 34 -5.77 3.80 1.94
CA PHE A 34 -6.89 3.47 1.07
C PHE A 34 -7.99 2.77 1.86
N THR A 35 -9.21 2.87 1.34
CA THR A 35 -10.38 2.29 1.97
C THR A 35 -10.86 1.12 1.13
N ILE A 36 -10.93 -0.07 1.73
CA ILE A 36 -11.63 -1.21 1.14
C ILE A 36 -13.07 -1.18 1.65
N PRO A 37 -14.07 -1.03 0.76
CA PRO A 37 -15.47 -1.09 1.16
C PRO A 37 -15.80 -2.47 1.76
N PRO A 38 -16.66 -2.53 2.80
CA PRO A 38 -17.61 -1.48 3.19
C PRO A 38 -17.14 -0.43 4.21
N SER A 39 -16.08 -0.64 5.01
CA SER A 39 -15.61 0.34 6.03
C SER A 39 -14.23 0.00 6.62
N SER A 40 -13.28 -0.49 5.82
CA SER A 40 -11.94 -0.81 6.33
C SER A 40 -10.89 0.08 5.71
N ASN A 41 -10.27 0.93 6.53
CA ASN A 41 -9.15 1.77 6.11
C ASN A 41 -7.85 1.00 6.36
N TYR A 42 -6.98 1.04 5.37
CA TYR A 42 -5.67 0.41 5.40
C TYR A 42 -4.62 1.43 5.02
N LYS A 43 -3.50 1.39 5.72
CA LYS A 43 -2.30 2.11 5.36
C LYS A 43 -1.28 1.09 4.90
N VAL A 44 -0.70 1.31 3.73
CA VAL A 44 0.35 0.44 3.19
C VAL A 44 1.65 1.18 3.05
N SER A 45 2.74 0.45 3.26
CA SER A 45 4.09 0.94 3.11
C SER A 45 4.83 0.09 2.08
N TYR A 46 5.46 0.77 1.14
CA TYR A 46 6.27 0.22 0.08
C TYR A 46 7.67 0.81 0.17
N GLU A 47 8.66 0.01 -0.19
CA GLU A 47 10.04 0.46 -0.32
C GLU A 47 10.59 0.12 -1.70
N LYS A 48 11.37 1.05 -2.25
CA LYS A 48 12.01 0.87 -3.55
C LYS A 48 13.21 -0.05 -3.36
N ASP A 49 13.18 -1.19 -4.04
CA ASP A 49 14.27 -2.16 -4.05
C ASP A 49 15.46 -1.64 -4.89
N ALA A 50 16.62 -2.27 -4.77
CA ALA A 50 17.83 -1.96 -5.55
C ALA A 50 17.60 -2.00 -7.07
N LYS A 51 16.59 -2.75 -7.54
CA LYS A 51 16.17 -2.78 -8.96
C LYS A 51 15.26 -1.63 -9.37
N GLY A 52 14.91 -0.74 -8.45
CA GLY A 52 13.96 0.36 -8.69
C GLY A 52 12.49 -0.05 -8.63
N ASN A 53 12.18 -1.29 -8.23
CA ASN A 53 10.81 -1.78 -8.09
C ASN A 53 10.29 -1.48 -6.69
N TRP A 54 9.03 -1.08 -6.59
CA TRP A 54 8.36 -0.89 -5.31
C TRP A 54 7.93 -2.24 -4.72
N ALA A 55 8.56 -2.63 -3.63
CA ALA A 55 8.24 -3.84 -2.89
C ALA A 55 7.29 -3.51 -1.73
N PHE A 56 6.20 -4.25 -1.62
CA PHE A 56 5.30 -4.17 -0.48
C PHE A 56 6.07 -4.57 0.79
N LYS A 57 6.06 -3.69 1.80
CA LYS A 57 6.77 -3.94 3.06
C LYS A 57 5.82 -4.30 4.18
N ASP A 58 4.81 -3.47 4.40
CA ASP A 58 3.90 -3.66 5.53
C ASP A 58 2.54 -3.01 5.27
N TYR A 59 1.54 -3.43 6.05
CA TYR A 59 0.25 -2.76 6.12
C TYR A 59 -0.24 -2.64 7.55
N GLU A 60 -0.82 -1.49 7.85
CA GLU A 60 -1.48 -1.20 9.11
C GLU A 60 -2.99 -1.03 8.85
N VAL A 61 -3.81 -1.56 9.75
CA VAL A 61 -5.26 -1.34 9.69
C VAL A 61 -5.55 -0.06 10.46
N ASP A 62 -6.09 0.94 9.79
CA ASP A 62 -6.53 2.20 10.40
C ASP A 62 -7.97 1.99 10.92
N GLU A 63 -8.08 1.20 12.00
CA GLU A 63 -9.34 0.99 12.73
C GLU A 63 -9.55 2.21 13.66
N LYS A 64 -10.10 3.30 13.12
CA LYS A 64 -10.52 4.46 13.93
C LYS A 64 -11.97 4.35 14.37
#